data_AF-J9H483-F1
#
_entry.id   AF-J9H483-F1
#
_cell.length_a   1.000
_cell.length_b   1.000
_cell.length_c   1.000
_cell.angle_alpha   90.00
_cell.angle_beta   90.00
_cell.angle_gamma   90.00
#
_symmetry.space_group_name_H-M   'P 1'
#
loop_
_entity.id
_entity.type
_entity.pdbx_description
1 polymer ?
#
loop_
_entity_poly.entity_id
_entity_poly.type
_entity_poly.pdbx_seq_one_letter_code
_entity_poly.pdbx_strand_id
1 'polypeptide(L)' 'FVDAIEPESCATKWMIQSGAVAPSRFRQAVRDMDAIRTDAWLLACQLAEADGKSVLAGLPWNQWN' A
#
# COMPACT_ATOMS: atom_id res chain seq x y z
N PHE A 1 7.43 1.70 -6.33
CA PHE A 1 7.59 1.97 -4.88
C PHE A 1 6.44 1.43 -4.06
N VAL A 2 5.18 1.58 -4.51
CA VAL A 2 4.02 1.14 -3.72
C VAL A 2 3.74 -0.36 -3.82
N ASP A 3 4.08 -0.99 -4.96
CA ASP A 3 4.04 -2.45 -5.12
C ASP A 3 5.00 -3.21 -4.18
N ALA A 4 5.92 -2.51 -3.51
CA ALA A 4 6.84 -3.11 -2.55
C ALA A 4 6.19 -3.34 -1.16
N ILE A 5 5.06 -2.70 -0.87
CA ILE A 5 4.33 -2.90 0.37
C ILE A 5 3.40 -4.10 0.18
N GLU A 6 3.79 -5.24 0.74
CA GLU A 6 2.93 -6.42 0.85
C GLU A 6 2.31 -6.46 2.25
N PRO A 7 1.01 -6.13 2.41
CA PRO A 7 0.40 -5.92 3.71
C PRO A 7 0.53 -7.10 4.68
N GLU A 8 0.42 -8.34 4.19
CA GLU A 8 0.54 -9.55 5.00
C GLU A 8 1.96 -9.78 5.52
N SER A 9 2.97 -9.61 4.66
CA SER A 9 4.38 -9.70 5.03
C SER A 9 4.77 -8.61 6.04
N CYS A 10 4.25 -7.40 5.86
CA CYS A 10 4.43 -6.29 6.80
C CYS A 10 3.75 -6.56 8.16
N ALA A 11 2.50 -7.01 8.16
CA ALA A 11 1.77 -7.36 9.38
C ALA A 11 2.45 -8.50 10.16
N THR A 12 2.98 -9.49 9.44
CA THR A 12 3.74 -10.60 10.03
C THR A 12 5.00 -10.11 10.72
N LYS A 13 5.81 -9.28 10.04
CA LYS A 13 7.01 -8.67 10.64
C LYS A 13 6.67 -7.82 11.87
N TRP A 14 5.61 -7.03 11.78
CA TRP A 14 5.16 -6.21 12.91
C TRP A 14 4.74 -7.08 14.11
N MET A 15 4.03 -8.18 13.89
CA MET A 15 3.65 -9.09 14.98
C MET A 15 4.86 -9.73 15.66
N ILE A 16 5.87 -10.15 14.88
CA ILE A 16 7.10 -10.71 15.42
C ILE A 16 7.84 -9.68 16.28
N GLN A 17 7.91 -8.43 15.83
CA GLN A 17 8.64 -7.36 16.53
C GLN A 17 7.89 -6.81 17.74
N SER A 18 6.56 -6.69 17.66
CA SER A 18 5.71 -6.12 18.72
C SER A 18 5.28 -7.14 19.77
N GLY A 19 5.38 -8.45 19.47
CA GLY A 19 4.85 -9.52 20.31
C GLY A 19 3.32 -9.58 20.36
N ALA A 20 2.60 -8.84 19.51
CA ALA A 20 1.14 -8.80 19.50
C ALA A 20 0.52 -9.98 18.72
N VAL A 21 0.61 -11.21 19.28
CA VAL A 21 0.34 -12.47 18.54
C VAL A 21 -1.15 -12.87 18.41
N ALA A 22 -2.10 -11.94 18.50
CA ALA A 22 -3.52 -12.26 18.40
C ALA A 22 -4.02 -12.25 16.94
N PRO A 23 -4.87 -13.21 16.50
CA PRO A 23 -5.41 -13.21 15.13
C PRO A 23 -6.19 -11.95 14.76
N SER A 24 -6.87 -11.32 15.72
CA SER A 24 -7.54 -10.03 15.52
C SER A 24 -6.54 -8.90 15.27
N ARG A 25 -5.39 -8.92 15.96
CA ARG A 25 -4.29 -7.95 15.78
C ARG A 25 -3.62 -8.12 14.42
N PHE A 26 -3.42 -9.35 13.96
CA PHE A 26 -2.94 -9.61 12.61
C PHE A 26 -3.85 -8.98 11.56
N ARG A 27 -5.16 -9.28 11.61
CA ARG A 27 -6.12 -8.73 10.64
C ARG A 27 -6.17 -7.21 10.66
N GLN A 28 -6.08 -6.60 11.85
CA GLN A 28 -6.01 -5.15 11.95
C GLN A 28 -4.72 -4.61 11.31
N ALA A 29 -3.56 -5.19 11.62
CA ALA A 29 -2.29 -4.78 11.05
C ALA A 29 -2.26 -4.92 9.51
N VAL A 30 -2.88 -5.97 8.96
CA VAL A 30 -3.03 -6.11 7.50
C VAL A 30 -3.85 -4.96 6.92
N ARG A 31 -5.00 -4.63 7.53
CA ARG A 31 -5.85 -3.51 7.08
C ARG A 31 -5.12 -2.17 7.18
N ASP A 32 -4.38 -1.96 8.25
CA ASP A 32 -3.61 -0.73 8.46
C ASP A 32 -2.51 -0.58 7.40
N MET A 33 -1.77 -1.66 7.09
CA MET A 33 -0.74 -1.65 6.05
C MET A 33 -1.31 -1.47 4.64
N ASP A 34 -2.50 -2.02 4.37
CA ASP A 34 -3.20 -1.84 3.10
C ASP A 34 -3.69 -0.39 2.90
N ALA A 35 -4.18 0.24 3.96
CA ALA A 35 -4.52 1.67 3.95
C ALA A 35 -3.29 2.53 3.67
N ILE A 36 -2.17 2.28 4.38
CA ILE A 36 -0.90 2.99 4.15
C ILE A 36 -0.41 2.83 2.70
N ARG A 37 -0.51 1.61 2.15
CA ARG A 37 -0.17 1.34 0.74
C ARG A 37 -1.02 2.18 -0.21
N THR A 38 -2.33 2.25 0.04
CA THR A 38 -3.26 3.02 -0.78
C THR A 38 -2.98 4.51 -0.72
N ASP A 39 -2.75 5.05 0.47
CA ASP A 39 -2.41 6.47 0.67
C ASP A 39 -1.09 6.82 -0.01
N ALA A 40 -0.08 5.94 0.09
CA ALA A 40 1.20 6.12 -0.59
C ALA A 40 1.06 6.09 -2.12
N TRP A 41 0.17 5.24 -2.67
CA TRP A 41 -0.16 5.25 -4.11
C TRP A 41 -0.75 6.57 -4.53
N LEU A 42 -1.78 7.03 -3.81
CA LEU A 42 -2.46 8.27 -4.14
C LEU A 42 -1.49 9.46 -4.09
N LEU A 43 -0.63 9.51 -3.07
CA LEU A 43 0.39 10.55 -2.95
C LEU A 43 1.40 10.51 -4.10
N ALA A 44 1.84 9.31 -4.50
CA ALA A 44 2.73 9.15 -5.65
C ALA A 44 2.07 9.62 -6.96
N CYS A 45 0.77 9.35 -7.14
CA CYS A 45 -0.01 9.86 -8.26
C CYS A 45 -0.07 11.39 -8.26
N GLN A 46 -0.45 12.00 -7.14
CA GLN A 46 -0.52 13.46 -7.00
C GLN A 46 0.83 14.12 -7.26
N LEU A 47 1.92 13.54 -6.76
CA LEU A 47 3.27 14.06 -6.99
C LEU A 47 3.66 14.00 -8.47
N ALA A 48 3.39 12.88 -9.13
CA ALA A 48 3.70 12.72 -10.54
C ALA A 48 2.87 13.68 -11.42
N GLU A 49 1.59 13.88 -11.10
CA GLU A 49 0.74 14.90 -11.74
C GLU A 49 1.32 16.31 -11.56
N ALA A 50 1.74 16.66 -10.34
CA ALA A 50 2.39 17.95 -10.05
C ALA A 50 3.73 18.13 -10.81
N ASP A 51 4.46 17.03 -11.02
CA ASP A 51 5.68 16.96 -11.83
C ASP A 51 5.41 17.04 -13.35
N GLY A 52 4.15 17.13 -13.78
CA GLY A 52 3.75 17.10 -15.19
C GLY A 52 3.87 15.72 -15.86
N LYS A 53 4.09 14.66 -15.06
CA LYS A 53 4.16 13.26 -15.50
C LYS A 53 2.81 12.60 -15.24
N SER A 54 2.00 12.42 -16.27
CA SER A 54 0.74 11.67 -16.14
C SER A 54 1.02 10.20 -15.78
N VAL A 55 0.68 9.79 -14.55
CA VAL A 55 0.76 8.37 -14.12
C VAL A 55 -0.20 7.51 -14.93
N LEU A 56 -1.36 8.09 -15.28
CA LEU A 56 -2.39 7.46 -16.08
C LEU A 56 -1.97 7.24 -17.54
N ALA A 57 -0.99 7.99 -18.05
CA ALA A 57 -0.47 7.80 -19.42
C ALA A 57 0.35 6.51 -19.59
N GLY A 58 0.79 5.89 -18.49
CA GLY A 58 1.55 4.62 -18.50
C GLY A 58 0.72 3.38 -18.16
N LEU A 59 -0.54 3.52 -17.72
CA LEU A 59 -1.39 2.38 -17.36
C LEU A 59 -2.07 1.82 -18.60
N PRO A 60 -2.01 0.49 -18.83
CA PRO A 60 -2.73 -0.12 -19.93
C PRO A 60 -4.24 0.11 -19.76
N TRP A 61 -4.91 0.50 -20.86
CA TRP A 61 -6.32 0.89 -20.92
C TRP A 61 -7.29 -0.11 -20.28
N ASN A 62 -6.91 -1.38 -20.18
CA ASN A 62 -7.71 -2.45 -19.59
C ASN A 62 -7.86 -2.38 -18.05
N GLN A 63 -7.13 -1.49 -17.37
CA GLN A 63 -7.26 -1.29 -15.91
C GLN A 63 -8.15 -0.09 -15.54
N TRP A 64 -8.80 0.55 -16.51
CA TRP A 64 -9.66 1.72 -16.29
C TRP A 64 -11.15 1.35 -16.05
N ASN A 65 -11.48 0.06 -15.95
CA ASN A 65 -12.82 -0.44 -15.66
C ASN A 65 -12.81 -1.51 -14.57
#